data_AF-A0A541BQN6-F1
#
_entry.id   AF-A0A541BQN6-F1
#
_cell.length_a   1.000
_cell.length_b   1.000
_cell.length_c   1.000
_cell.angle_alpha   90.00
_cell.angle_beta   90.00
_cell.angle_gamma   90.00
#
_symmetry.space_group_name_H-M   'P 1'
#
loop_
_entity.id
_entity.type
_entity.pdbx_description
1 polymer ?
#
loop_
_entity_poly.entity_id
_entity_poly.type
_entity_poly.pdbx_seq_one_letter_code
_entity_poly.pdbx_strand_id
1 'polypeptide(L)'
;MTDSIARQQQLYVQDGMSDEEIARQVDLYEPLTDSVRELIEVALLTEVEDEADLRAAHEHLDAAKQILRKRVNPGPYGVRWGASGQKRAWGNAAAGLRNAVAPPLVLRHDPDGRAWCDFDLGAQYEGPAGLTHGGVSALILDQVLGSAAEAGGAPGMTGTLTLRYRRPTPLGALHAEARIDRIEGVKTVVVGHLAGPDGVCVEAEGIFILPKWARNQDPSTISTPAPDGF
;
A
#
# COMPACT_ATOMS: atom_id res chain seq x y z
N MET A 1 -25.72 -11.36 -0.15
CA MET A 1 -24.26 -11.63 -0.15
C MET A 1 -23.69 -11.65 -1.57
N THR A 2 -24.41 -12.23 -2.54
CA THR A 2 -24.03 -12.29 -3.97
C THR A 2 -23.84 -10.92 -4.63
N ASP A 3 -24.73 -9.96 -4.36
CA ASP A 3 -24.62 -8.59 -4.93
C ASP A 3 -23.39 -7.81 -4.45
N SER A 4 -22.94 -8.07 -3.22
CA SER A 4 -21.73 -7.44 -2.67
C SER A 4 -20.46 -7.95 -3.36
N ILE A 5 -20.40 -9.26 -3.63
CA ILE A 5 -19.29 -9.87 -4.36
C ILE A 5 -19.26 -9.39 -5.81
N ALA A 6 -20.42 -9.35 -6.49
CA ALA A 6 -20.52 -8.85 -7.85
C ALA A 6 -20.09 -7.37 -7.96
N ARG A 7 -20.48 -6.52 -6.99
CA ARG A 7 -20.04 -5.12 -6.92
C ARG A 7 -18.53 -4.99 -6.65
N GLN A 8 -17.96 -5.88 -5.82
CA GLN A 8 -16.52 -5.91 -5.58
C GLN A 8 -15.73 -6.32 -6.84
N GLN A 9 -16.23 -7.28 -7.60
CA GLN A 9 -15.61 -7.74 -8.85
C GLN A 9 -15.57 -6.63 -9.92
N GLN A 10 -16.54 -5.73 -9.95
CA GLN A 10 -16.53 -4.56 -10.85
C GLN A 10 -15.38 -3.57 -10.56
N LEU A 11 -14.73 -3.67 -9.39
CA LEU A 11 -13.56 -2.86 -9.04
C LEU A 11 -12.24 -3.48 -9.52
N TYR A 12 -12.28 -4.66 -10.15
CA TYR A 12 -11.16 -5.30 -10.81
C TYR A 12 -11.26 -5.01 -12.32
N VAL A 13 -10.50 -4.01 -12.79
CA VAL A 13 -10.69 -3.42 -14.13
C VAL A 13 -9.51 -3.75 -15.03
N GLN A 14 -9.78 -4.42 -16.15
CA GLN A 14 -8.86 -4.50 -17.29
C GLN A 14 -9.08 -3.27 -18.15
N ASP A 15 -8.21 -2.27 -18.05
CA ASP A 15 -8.35 -1.01 -18.80
C ASP A 15 -7.48 -0.94 -20.07
N GLY A 16 -6.59 -1.94 -20.26
CA GLY A 16 -5.77 -2.07 -21.47
C GLY A 16 -4.78 -0.92 -21.66
N MET A 17 -4.47 -0.15 -20.61
CA MET A 17 -3.51 0.95 -20.68
C MET A 17 -2.12 0.43 -21.03
N SER A 18 -1.42 1.11 -21.96
CA SER A 18 -0.04 0.76 -22.33
C SER A 18 0.94 1.10 -21.21
N ASP A 19 2.07 0.41 -21.19
CA ASP A 19 3.13 0.65 -20.20
C ASP A 19 3.69 2.08 -20.27
N GLU A 20 3.77 2.66 -21.49
CA GLU A 20 4.17 4.05 -21.70
C GLU A 20 3.18 5.03 -21.05
N GLU A 21 1.88 4.83 -21.22
CA GLU A 21 0.86 5.68 -20.59
C GLU A 21 0.83 5.49 -19.07
N ILE A 22 1.09 4.28 -18.57
CA ILE A 22 1.21 4.03 -17.14
C ILE A 22 2.43 4.76 -16.57
N ALA A 23 3.59 4.67 -17.21
CA ALA A 23 4.80 5.39 -16.81
C ALA A 23 4.55 6.91 -16.79
N ARG A 24 3.92 7.45 -17.85
CA ARG A 24 3.52 8.87 -17.89
C ARG A 24 2.60 9.26 -16.74
N GLN A 25 1.69 8.38 -16.33
CA GLN A 25 0.81 8.63 -15.18
C GLN A 25 1.55 8.57 -13.85
N VAL A 26 2.53 7.66 -13.70
CA VAL A 26 3.41 7.64 -12.53
C VAL A 26 4.14 8.98 -12.39
N ASP A 27 4.80 9.44 -13.46
CA ASP A 27 5.55 10.70 -13.50
C ASP A 27 4.71 11.93 -13.12
N LEU A 28 3.39 11.88 -13.37
CA LEU A 28 2.47 12.98 -13.07
C LEU A 28 1.82 12.87 -11.69
N TYR A 29 1.41 11.66 -11.28
CA TYR A 29 0.60 11.48 -10.08
C TYR A 29 1.43 11.21 -8.83
N GLU A 30 2.61 10.60 -8.95
CA GLU A 30 3.47 10.32 -7.81
C GLU A 30 3.95 11.63 -7.15
N PRO A 31 4.61 12.58 -7.86
CA PRO A 31 5.05 13.83 -7.24
C PRO A 31 3.90 14.66 -6.65
N LEU A 32 2.74 14.67 -7.30
CA LEU A 32 1.54 15.31 -6.78
C LEU A 32 1.09 14.67 -5.46
N THR A 33 1.08 13.35 -5.38
CA THR A 33 0.67 12.62 -4.18
C THR A 33 1.67 12.82 -3.06
N ASP A 34 2.96 12.86 -3.38
CA ASP A 34 4.04 13.13 -2.43
C ASP A 34 3.93 14.54 -1.84
N SER A 35 3.67 15.57 -2.67
CA SER A 35 3.39 16.92 -2.17
C SER A 35 2.18 16.97 -1.23
N VAL A 36 1.12 16.20 -1.51
CA VAL A 36 -0.04 16.13 -0.60
C VAL A 36 0.33 15.41 0.69
N ARG A 37 1.14 14.35 0.64
CA ARG A 37 1.60 13.63 1.83
C ARG A 37 2.47 14.49 2.72
N GLU A 38 3.39 15.26 2.13
CA GLU A 38 4.21 16.24 2.84
C GLU A 38 3.33 17.34 3.47
N LEU A 39 2.33 17.85 2.72
CA LEU A 39 1.38 18.83 3.25
C LEU A 39 0.57 18.32 4.45
N ILE A 40 0.28 17.02 4.55
CA ILE A 40 -0.39 16.45 5.73
C ILE A 40 0.48 16.64 6.98
N GLU A 41 1.78 16.38 6.87
CA GLU A 41 2.73 16.57 7.97
C GLU A 41 2.98 18.05 8.28
N VAL A 42 3.20 18.88 7.26
CA VAL A 42 3.42 20.31 7.44
C VAL A 42 2.20 21.00 8.04
N ALA A 43 0.99 20.65 7.61
CA ALA A 43 -0.25 21.21 8.19
C ALA A 43 -0.48 20.78 9.64
N LEU A 44 0.05 19.63 10.05
CA LEU A 44 0.02 19.16 11.44
C LEU A 44 1.00 19.95 12.32
N LEU A 45 2.20 20.23 11.81
CA LEU A 45 3.32 20.76 12.60
C LEU A 45 3.49 22.28 12.53
N THR A 46 2.78 22.98 11.63
CA THR A 46 2.95 24.42 11.44
C THR A 46 2.58 25.24 12.69
N GLU A 47 3.46 26.18 13.06
CA GLU A 47 3.24 27.18 14.11
C GLU A 47 3.21 28.61 13.52
N VAL A 48 2.91 28.76 12.23
CA VAL A 48 2.79 30.08 11.59
C VAL A 48 1.75 30.93 12.34
N GLU A 49 2.20 32.04 12.91
CA GLU A 49 1.34 32.95 13.70
C GLU A 49 0.61 33.98 12.82
N ASP A 50 1.15 34.28 11.64
CA ASP A 50 0.55 35.27 10.73
C ASP A 50 -0.73 34.72 10.10
N GLU A 51 -1.85 35.34 10.45
CA GLU A 51 -3.17 34.99 9.93
C GLU A 51 -3.27 35.16 8.41
N ALA A 52 -2.56 36.13 7.83
CA ALA A 52 -2.56 36.35 6.39
C ALA A 52 -1.91 35.17 5.64
N ASP A 53 -0.81 34.64 6.17
CA ASP A 53 -0.11 33.49 5.59
C ASP A 53 -0.96 32.22 5.69
N LEU A 54 -1.63 31.98 6.83
CA LEU A 54 -2.55 30.85 7.00
C LEU A 54 -3.74 30.93 6.03
N ARG A 55 -4.30 32.13 5.82
CA ARG A 55 -5.38 32.35 4.85
C ARG A 55 -4.90 32.10 3.42
N ALA A 56 -3.74 32.62 3.05
CA ALA A 56 -3.15 32.41 1.72
C ALA A 56 -2.88 30.92 1.45
N ALA A 57 -2.30 30.19 2.41
CA ALA A 57 -2.10 28.75 2.30
C ALA A 57 -3.41 28.00 2.09
N HIS A 58 -4.46 28.33 2.85
CA HIS A 58 -5.78 27.73 2.68
C HIS A 58 -6.40 28.04 1.31
N GLU A 59 -6.28 29.27 0.81
CA GLU A 59 -6.75 29.66 -0.53
C GLU A 59 -6.03 28.88 -1.64
N HIS A 60 -4.71 28.66 -1.51
CA HIS A 60 -3.95 27.83 -2.44
C HIS A 60 -4.42 26.37 -2.44
N LEU A 61 -4.69 25.79 -1.26
CA LEU A 61 -5.24 24.45 -1.15
C LEU A 61 -6.65 24.37 -1.77
N ASP A 62 -7.48 25.39 -1.61
CA ASP A 62 -8.79 25.48 -2.27
C ASP A 62 -8.66 25.55 -3.79
N ALA A 63 -7.77 26.39 -4.31
CA ALA A 63 -7.51 26.48 -5.74
C ALA A 63 -7.02 25.14 -6.32
N ALA A 64 -6.09 24.46 -5.63
CA ALA A 64 -5.62 23.13 -6.01
C ALA A 64 -6.78 22.11 -6.02
N LYS A 65 -7.63 22.10 -4.99
CA LYS A 65 -8.83 21.23 -4.94
C LYS A 65 -9.76 21.48 -6.13
N GLN A 66 -9.98 22.73 -6.53
CA GLN A 66 -10.82 23.03 -7.71
C GLN A 66 -10.20 22.51 -9.01
N ILE A 67 -8.88 22.62 -9.19
CA ILE A 67 -8.18 22.09 -10.35
C ILE A 67 -8.30 20.55 -10.39
N LEU A 68 -8.01 19.87 -9.29
CA LEU A 68 -8.04 18.41 -9.21
C LEU A 68 -9.45 17.83 -9.36
N ARG A 69 -10.49 18.56 -8.93
CA ARG A 69 -11.90 18.15 -9.08
C ARG A 69 -12.45 18.24 -10.50
N LYS A 70 -11.73 18.84 -11.44
CA LYS A 70 -12.14 18.91 -12.87
C LYS A 70 -12.45 17.52 -13.45
N ARG A 71 -11.76 16.48 -12.98
CA ARG A 71 -12.03 15.10 -13.35
C ARG A 71 -11.66 14.15 -12.21
N VAL A 72 -12.64 13.46 -11.66
CA VAL A 72 -12.47 12.50 -10.55
C VAL A 72 -13.07 11.15 -10.90
N ASN A 73 -12.59 10.09 -10.24
CA ASN A 73 -13.26 8.79 -10.28
C ASN A 73 -14.59 8.91 -9.50
N PRO A 74 -15.73 8.46 -10.06
CA PRO A 74 -17.03 8.53 -9.38
C PRO A 74 -17.17 7.51 -8.23
N GLY A 75 -16.19 6.64 -8.04
CA GLY A 75 -16.16 5.61 -7.00
C GLY A 75 -14.71 5.30 -6.57
N PRO A 76 -14.52 4.25 -5.74
CA PRO A 76 -13.18 3.86 -5.30
C PRO A 76 -12.29 3.47 -6.48
N TYR A 77 -10.97 3.62 -6.32
CA TYR A 77 -10.01 3.37 -7.41
C TYR A 77 -10.02 1.91 -7.89
N GLY A 78 -10.13 0.95 -6.95
CA GLY A 78 -10.12 -0.49 -7.23
C GLY A 78 -8.72 -1.05 -7.48
N VAL A 79 -8.66 -2.13 -8.24
CA VAL A 79 -7.42 -2.69 -8.80
C VAL A 79 -7.55 -2.70 -10.31
N ARG A 80 -6.51 -2.24 -11.00
CA ARG A 80 -6.51 -2.12 -12.47
C ARG A 80 -5.37 -2.89 -13.09
N TRP A 81 -5.56 -3.36 -14.30
CA TRP A 81 -4.55 -4.06 -15.09
C TRP A 81 -4.37 -3.38 -16.44
N GLY A 82 -3.11 -3.12 -16.78
CA GLY A 82 -2.71 -2.61 -18.10
C GLY A 82 -2.67 -3.71 -19.16
N ALA A 83 -2.36 -3.32 -20.39
CA ALA A 83 -2.28 -4.25 -21.52
C ALA A 83 -1.26 -5.39 -21.32
N SER A 84 -0.15 -5.10 -20.63
CA SER A 84 0.91 -6.05 -20.28
C SER A 84 0.60 -6.91 -19.05
N GLY A 85 -0.56 -6.69 -18.40
CA GLY A 85 -0.88 -7.31 -17.11
C GLY A 85 -0.28 -6.58 -15.91
N GLN A 86 0.34 -5.40 -16.10
CA GLN A 86 0.82 -4.59 -14.97
C GLN A 86 -0.34 -4.21 -14.03
N LYS A 87 -0.25 -4.68 -12.79
CA LYS A 87 -1.23 -4.43 -11.72
C LYS A 87 -1.04 -3.04 -11.12
N ARG A 88 -2.13 -2.29 -10.98
CA ARG A 88 -2.18 -0.97 -10.35
C ARG A 88 -3.22 -0.96 -9.23
N ALA A 89 -2.76 -0.98 -8.00
CA ALA A 89 -3.58 -0.80 -6.80
C ALA A 89 -3.37 0.60 -6.19
N TRP A 90 -3.33 1.65 -7.02
CA TRP A 90 -2.88 2.99 -6.63
C TRP A 90 -3.73 3.68 -5.54
N GLY A 91 -4.93 3.19 -5.26
CA GLY A 91 -5.76 3.67 -4.14
C GLY A 91 -5.56 2.91 -2.82
N ASN A 92 -4.70 1.90 -2.78
CA ASN A 92 -4.44 1.09 -1.59
C ASN A 92 -3.97 1.98 -0.42
N ALA A 93 -4.40 1.67 0.80
CA ALA A 93 -4.14 2.49 1.99
C ALA A 93 -2.73 2.34 2.58
N ALA A 94 -1.97 1.33 2.20
CA ALA A 94 -0.62 1.06 2.68
C ALA A 94 0.46 1.36 1.64
N ALA A 95 0.20 1.09 0.35
CA ALA A 95 1.19 1.24 -0.73
C ALA A 95 0.61 1.88 -2.01
N GLY A 96 -0.48 2.64 -1.89
CA GLY A 96 -1.14 3.25 -3.03
C GLY A 96 -0.40 4.50 -3.54
N LEU A 97 0.12 4.44 -4.78
CA LEU A 97 0.78 5.57 -5.46
C LEU A 97 -0.05 6.86 -5.50
N ARG A 98 -1.38 6.75 -5.53
CA ARG A 98 -2.31 7.89 -5.57
C ARG A 98 -3.02 8.12 -4.24
N ASN A 99 -2.50 7.56 -3.15
CA ASN A 99 -3.06 7.69 -1.81
C ASN A 99 -2.04 8.36 -0.88
N ALA A 100 -2.24 9.64 -0.59
CA ALA A 100 -1.37 10.41 0.29
C ALA A 100 -1.47 9.99 1.77
N VAL A 101 -2.49 9.23 2.17
CA VAL A 101 -2.57 8.64 3.51
C VAL A 101 -1.63 7.43 3.63
N ALA A 102 -1.34 6.75 2.52
CA ALA A 102 -0.45 5.61 2.53
C ALA A 102 0.95 6.03 2.99
N PRO A 103 1.59 5.27 3.90
CA PRO A 103 3.02 5.41 4.15
C PRO A 103 3.81 5.27 2.84
N PRO A 104 4.99 5.90 2.73
CA PRO A 104 5.79 5.92 1.49
C PRO A 104 6.52 4.58 1.28
N LEU A 105 5.77 3.48 1.21
CA LEU A 105 6.33 2.15 1.06
C LEU A 105 6.73 1.88 -0.39
N VAL A 106 8.02 1.63 -0.62
CA VAL A 106 8.54 1.08 -1.88
C VAL A 106 8.85 -0.40 -1.67
N LEU A 107 7.85 -1.24 -1.96
CA LEU A 107 7.98 -2.69 -1.82
C LEU A 107 8.97 -3.26 -2.85
N ARG A 108 9.88 -4.08 -2.35
CA ARG A 108 10.82 -4.88 -3.13
C ARG A 108 10.59 -6.34 -2.80
N HIS A 109 10.91 -7.22 -3.74
CA HIS A 109 10.89 -8.65 -3.50
C HIS A 109 11.99 -9.35 -4.31
N ASP A 110 12.40 -10.52 -3.85
CA ASP A 110 13.32 -11.40 -4.57
C ASP A 110 12.56 -12.60 -5.18
N PRO A 111 13.20 -13.36 -6.08
CA PRO A 111 12.59 -14.55 -6.68
C PRO A 111 12.22 -15.66 -5.68
N ASP A 112 12.81 -15.65 -4.48
CA ASP A 112 12.55 -16.64 -3.43
C ASP A 112 11.30 -16.27 -2.59
N GLY A 113 10.65 -15.15 -2.90
CA GLY A 113 9.39 -14.72 -2.29
C GLY A 113 9.56 -13.93 -1.00
N ARG A 114 10.77 -13.47 -0.66
CA ARG A 114 10.95 -12.46 0.40
C ARG A 114 10.50 -11.11 -0.15
N ALA A 115 9.71 -10.38 0.64
CA ALA A 115 9.33 -9.00 0.35
C ALA A 115 9.80 -8.08 1.48
N TRP A 116 10.25 -6.87 1.13
CA TRP A 116 10.72 -5.88 2.10
C TRP A 116 10.56 -4.45 1.61
N CYS A 117 10.65 -3.50 2.53
CA CYS A 117 10.78 -2.09 2.24
C CYS A 117 11.55 -1.37 3.35
N ASP A 118 12.32 -0.36 2.94
CA ASP A 118 12.94 0.64 3.81
C ASP A 118 12.18 1.96 3.57
N PHE A 119 11.81 2.65 4.65
CA PHE A 119 10.99 3.86 4.57
C PHE A 119 11.14 4.73 5.83
N ASP A 120 10.72 5.98 5.73
CA ASP A 120 10.69 6.93 6.83
C ASP A 120 9.24 7.28 7.20
N LEU A 121 8.92 7.24 8.50
CA LEU A 121 7.62 7.68 9.02
C LEU A 121 7.75 9.01 9.76
N GLY A 122 7.11 10.06 9.22
CA GLY A 122 7.00 11.36 9.87
C GLY A 122 5.91 11.45 10.95
N ALA A 123 5.70 12.66 11.47
CA ALA A 123 4.80 12.93 12.60
C ALA A 123 3.31 12.62 12.31
N GLN A 124 2.90 12.65 11.04
CA GLN A 124 1.56 12.27 10.59
C GLN A 124 1.18 10.80 10.89
N TYR A 125 2.15 9.95 11.24
CA TYR A 125 1.95 8.55 11.61
C TYR A 125 2.12 8.29 13.11
N GLU A 126 2.29 9.34 13.91
CA GLU A 126 2.46 9.26 15.36
C GLU A 126 1.20 8.71 16.05
N GLY A 127 1.42 7.93 17.11
CA GLY A 127 0.37 7.50 18.03
C GLY A 127 0.70 7.96 19.44
N PRO A 128 1.44 7.16 20.23
CA PRO A 128 2.05 7.67 21.45
C PRO A 128 3.14 8.71 21.13
N ALA A 129 3.41 9.61 22.07
CA ALA A 129 4.41 10.67 21.90
C ALA A 129 5.78 10.11 21.43
N GLY A 130 6.25 10.61 20.30
CA GLY A 130 7.49 10.24 19.61
C GLY A 130 7.50 8.87 18.92
N LEU A 131 6.37 8.15 18.90
CA LEU A 131 6.30 6.76 18.46
C LEU A 131 5.26 6.55 17.36
N THR A 132 5.57 5.67 16.41
CA THR A 132 4.61 5.22 15.40
C THR A 132 3.36 4.62 16.05
N HIS A 133 2.18 4.98 15.56
CA HIS A 133 0.94 4.36 16.01
C HIS A 133 0.95 2.86 15.69
N GLY A 134 0.62 2.00 16.66
CA GLY A 134 0.66 0.54 16.45
C GLY A 134 -0.22 0.07 15.29
N GLY A 135 -1.37 0.73 15.06
CA GLY A 135 -2.21 0.48 13.89
C GLY A 135 -1.55 0.79 12.53
N VAL A 136 -0.61 1.74 12.48
CA VAL A 136 0.20 1.99 11.27
C VAL A 136 1.22 0.87 11.09
N SER A 137 1.87 0.40 12.16
CA SER A 137 2.74 -0.78 12.08
C SER A 137 1.96 -2.02 11.61
N ALA A 138 0.73 -2.21 12.09
CA ALA A 138 -0.16 -3.30 11.66
C ALA A 138 -0.49 -3.21 10.16
N LEU A 139 -0.85 -2.00 9.67
CA LEU A 139 -1.14 -1.74 8.27
C LEU A 139 0.05 -2.07 7.35
N ILE A 140 1.25 -1.61 7.73
CA ILE A 140 2.48 -1.86 6.97
C ILE A 140 2.78 -3.36 6.94
N LEU A 141 2.69 -4.05 8.08
CA LEU A 141 2.96 -5.48 8.16
C LEU A 141 1.95 -6.30 7.35
N ASP A 142 0.65 -5.99 7.40
CA ASP A 142 -0.35 -6.65 6.55
C ASP A 142 0.02 -6.54 5.06
N GLN A 143 0.43 -5.35 4.62
CA GLN A 143 0.82 -5.09 3.23
C GLN A 143 2.11 -5.82 2.82
N VAL A 144 3.14 -5.82 3.67
CA VAL A 144 4.43 -6.49 3.39
C VAL A 144 4.27 -8.01 3.39
N LEU A 145 3.49 -8.56 4.33
CA LEU A 145 3.19 -9.99 4.37
C LEU A 145 2.36 -10.43 3.15
N GLY A 146 1.37 -9.63 2.74
CA GLY A 146 0.61 -9.90 1.52
C GLY A 146 1.47 -9.85 0.26
N SER A 147 2.43 -8.91 0.21
CA SER A 147 3.40 -8.82 -0.88
C SER A 147 4.33 -10.05 -0.95
N ALA A 148 4.76 -10.58 0.20
CA ALA A 148 5.57 -11.81 0.24
C ALA A 148 4.75 -13.03 -0.23
N ALA A 149 3.47 -13.14 0.15
CA ALA A 149 2.59 -14.19 -0.35
C ALA A 149 2.41 -14.12 -1.88
N GLU A 150 2.23 -12.91 -2.42
CA GLU A 150 2.10 -12.69 -3.87
C GLU A 150 3.41 -13.02 -4.61
N ALA A 151 4.55 -12.51 -4.13
CA ALA A 151 5.87 -12.78 -4.70
C ALA A 151 6.24 -14.27 -4.68
N GLY A 152 5.88 -14.98 -3.62
CA GLY A 152 6.06 -16.44 -3.52
C GLY A 152 5.03 -17.28 -4.28
N GLY A 153 4.20 -16.67 -5.14
CA GLY A 153 3.25 -17.38 -6.00
C GLY A 153 2.03 -17.95 -5.27
N ALA A 154 1.77 -17.53 -4.03
CA ALA A 154 0.68 -18.03 -3.19
C ALA A 154 -0.20 -16.89 -2.65
N PRO A 155 -0.77 -16.04 -3.54
CA PRO A 155 -1.55 -14.87 -3.13
C PRO A 155 -2.83 -15.27 -2.40
N GLY A 156 -3.29 -14.41 -1.51
CA GLY A 156 -4.54 -14.61 -0.79
C GLY A 156 -5.03 -13.34 -0.11
N MET A 157 -6.25 -13.40 0.40
CA MET A 157 -6.79 -12.35 1.26
C MET A 157 -6.39 -12.63 2.70
N THR A 158 -6.08 -11.59 3.47
CA THR A 158 -5.78 -11.72 4.90
C THR A 158 -6.98 -12.37 5.61
N GLY A 159 -6.77 -13.57 6.15
CA GLY A 159 -7.74 -14.26 7.01
C GLY A 159 -7.46 -14.01 8.49
N THR A 160 -6.19 -13.94 8.88
CA THR A 160 -5.78 -13.63 10.25
C THR A 160 -4.45 -12.88 10.22
N LEU A 161 -4.31 -11.87 11.08
CA LEU A 161 -3.07 -11.16 11.31
C LEU A 161 -2.79 -11.14 12.82
N THR A 162 -1.68 -11.73 13.24
CA THR A 162 -1.22 -11.77 14.63
C THR A 162 0.02 -10.92 14.76
N LEU A 163 0.01 -9.99 15.71
CA LEU A 163 1.11 -9.04 15.94
C LEU A 163 1.63 -9.17 17.37
N ARG A 164 2.95 -9.04 17.54
CA ARG A 164 3.61 -8.94 18.85
C ARG A 164 4.46 -7.68 18.88
N TYR A 165 4.00 -6.67 19.60
CA TYR A 165 4.76 -5.44 19.86
C TYR A 165 5.79 -5.72 20.94
N ARG A 166 7.06 -5.81 20.54
CA ARG A 166 8.21 -6.15 21.40
C ARG A 166 8.86 -4.92 22.01
N ARG A 167 8.92 -3.83 21.25
CA ARG A 167 9.56 -2.56 21.62
C ARG A 167 8.77 -1.39 21.05
N PRO A 168 8.91 -0.18 21.62
CA PRO A 168 8.47 1.04 20.96
C PRO A 168 8.99 1.13 19.53
N THR A 169 8.13 1.54 18.58
CA THR A 169 8.53 1.82 17.21
C THR A 169 8.75 3.33 17.08
N PRO A 170 9.99 3.81 16.91
CA PRO A 170 10.24 5.24 16.76
C PRO A 170 9.71 5.76 15.41
N LEU A 171 9.45 7.06 15.33
CA LEU A 171 9.35 7.76 14.06
C LEU A 171 10.72 7.80 13.35
N GLY A 172 10.73 8.10 12.04
CA GLY A 172 11.92 8.12 11.19
C GLY A 172 12.15 6.80 10.42
N ALA A 173 13.41 6.47 10.17
CA ALA A 173 13.83 5.36 9.33
C ALA A 173 13.49 3.99 9.96
N LEU A 174 12.75 3.18 9.21
CA LEU A 174 12.30 1.84 9.58
C LEU A 174 12.50 0.85 8.43
N HIS A 175 12.58 -0.42 8.79
CA HIS A 175 12.66 -1.56 7.87
C HIS A 175 11.51 -2.53 8.14
N ALA A 176 10.82 -2.98 7.10
CA ALA A 176 9.89 -4.10 7.20
C ALA A 176 10.25 -5.20 6.21
N GLU A 177 10.19 -6.45 6.64
CA GLU A 177 10.38 -7.61 5.78
C GLU A 177 9.46 -8.76 6.15
N ALA A 178 9.15 -9.60 5.15
CA ALA A 178 8.38 -10.82 5.33
C ALA A 178 8.79 -11.91 4.33
N ARG A 179 8.48 -13.15 4.67
CA ARG A 179 8.65 -14.33 3.82
C ARG A 179 7.59 -15.38 4.13
N ILE A 180 7.31 -16.24 3.16
CA ILE A 180 6.47 -17.42 3.40
C ILE A 180 7.16 -18.32 4.43
N ASP A 181 6.42 -18.74 5.45
CA ASP A 181 6.84 -19.77 6.39
C ASP A 181 6.44 -21.16 5.87
N ARG A 182 5.16 -21.31 5.49
CA ARG A 182 4.62 -22.56 4.96
C ARG A 182 3.32 -22.35 4.20
N ILE A 183 2.97 -23.34 3.37
CA ILE A 183 1.71 -23.40 2.61
C ILE A 183 0.96 -24.67 3.01
N GLU A 184 -0.31 -24.51 3.40
CA GLU A 184 -1.21 -25.58 3.85
C GLU A 184 -2.51 -25.54 3.05
N GLY A 185 -2.50 -26.19 1.89
CA GLY A 185 -3.64 -26.22 0.98
C GLY A 185 -3.98 -24.81 0.45
N VAL A 186 -5.09 -24.23 0.91
CA VAL A 186 -5.53 -22.89 0.48
C VAL A 186 -5.07 -21.77 1.41
N LYS A 187 -4.25 -22.09 2.42
CA LYS A 187 -3.72 -21.16 3.41
C LYS A 187 -2.22 -20.97 3.19
N THR A 188 -1.79 -19.73 3.07
CA THR A 188 -0.38 -19.34 3.07
C THR A 188 -0.06 -18.69 4.41
N VAL A 189 0.86 -19.25 5.17
CA VAL A 189 1.34 -18.66 6.42
C VAL A 189 2.61 -17.87 6.11
N VAL A 190 2.59 -16.59 6.43
CA VAL A 190 3.68 -15.64 6.18
C VAL A 190 4.11 -15.07 7.51
N VAL A 191 5.43 -14.96 7.70
CA VAL A 191 6.02 -14.33 8.89
C VAL A 191 6.84 -13.12 8.46
N GLY A 192 6.88 -12.11 9.32
CA GLY A 192 7.64 -10.90 9.05
C GLY A 192 7.82 -10.04 10.29
N HIS A 193 8.50 -8.92 10.12
CA HIS A 193 8.72 -7.99 11.20
C HIS A 193 8.90 -6.55 10.72
N LEU A 194 8.72 -5.62 11.66
CA LEU A 194 9.05 -4.20 11.53
C LEU A 194 10.17 -3.89 12.54
N ALA A 195 11.26 -3.30 12.06
CA ALA A 195 12.43 -2.95 12.84
C ALA A 195 12.74 -1.45 12.73
N GLY A 196 13.18 -0.88 13.85
CA GLY A 196 13.83 0.42 13.90
C GLY A 196 15.33 0.30 14.14
N PRO A 197 16.02 1.41 14.46
CA PRO A 197 17.47 1.43 14.66
C PRO A 197 17.97 0.46 15.73
N ASP A 198 17.16 0.22 16.77
CA ASP A 198 17.49 -0.66 17.90
C ASP A 198 17.02 -2.12 17.70
N GLY A 199 16.59 -2.47 16.48
CA GLY A 199 16.15 -3.80 16.08
C GLY A 199 14.64 -3.97 16.02
N VAL A 200 14.18 -5.23 16.12
CA VAL A 200 12.77 -5.59 15.91
C VAL A 200 11.85 -4.95 16.95
N CYS A 201 10.90 -4.15 16.45
CA CYS A 201 9.85 -3.51 17.23
C CYS A 201 8.57 -4.33 17.23
N VAL A 202 8.16 -4.89 16.07
CA VAL A 202 6.92 -5.66 15.92
C VAL A 202 7.18 -6.92 15.10
N GLU A 203 6.75 -8.07 15.61
CA GLU A 203 6.73 -9.33 14.85
C GLU A 203 5.31 -9.60 14.35
N ALA A 204 5.19 -10.20 13.17
CA ALA A 204 3.91 -10.54 12.54
C ALA A 204 3.86 -11.98 12.03
N GLU A 205 2.69 -12.61 12.17
CA GLU A 205 2.28 -13.79 11.43
C GLU A 205 0.94 -13.50 10.75
N GLY A 206 0.86 -13.75 9.44
CA GLY A 206 -0.34 -13.59 8.63
C GLY A 206 -0.76 -14.91 8.01
N ILE A 207 -2.06 -15.21 8.06
CA ILE A 207 -2.67 -16.33 7.35
C ILE A 207 -3.46 -15.77 6.18
N PHE A 208 -2.96 -15.97 4.97
CA PHE A 208 -3.61 -15.55 3.72
C PHE A 208 -4.38 -16.71 3.12
N ILE A 209 -5.61 -16.44 2.67
CA ILE A 209 -6.53 -17.45 2.16
C ILE A 209 -6.89 -17.09 0.72
N LEU A 210 -6.58 -17.98 -0.23
CA LEU A 210 -7.00 -17.81 -1.62
C LEU A 210 -8.53 -17.79 -1.69
N PRO A 211 -9.21 -16.75 -2.21
CA PRO A 211 -10.67 -16.68 -2.21
C PRO A 211 -11.32 -17.76 -3.08
N LYS A 212 -12.52 -18.22 -2.69
CA LYS A 212 -13.25 -19.28 -3.43
C LYS A 212 -13.47 -18.95 -4.91
N TRP A 213 -13.70 -17.68 -5.24
CA TRP A 213 -13.91 -17.24 -6.63
C TRP A 213 -12.62 -17.32 -7.47
N ALA A 214 -11.45 -17.13 -6.86
CA ALA A 214 -10.17 -17.27 -7.53
C ALA A 214 -9.79 -18.76 -7.71
N ARG A 215 -10.18 -19.62 -6.76
CA ARG A 215 -9.94 -21.08 -6.86
C ARG A 215 -10.62 -21.76 -8.05
N ASN A 216 -11.74 -21.20 -8.51
CA ASN A 216 -12.57 -21.77 -9.56
C ASN A 216 -12.25 -21.20 -10.95
N GLN A 217 -11.28 -20.29 -11.05
CA GLN A 217 -10.75 -19.83 -12.32
C GLN A 217 -9.65 -20.79 -12.76
N ASP A 218 -9.61 -21.11 -14.05
CA ASP A 218 -8.57 -21.95 -14.64
C ASP A 218 -7.20 -21.30 -14.32
N PRO A 219 -6.20 -22.05 -13.80
CA PRO A 219 -4.84 -21.53 -13.57
C PRO A 219 -4.24 -20.78 -14.76
N SER A 220 -4.68 -21.10 -15.98
CA SER A 220 -4.30 -20.38 -17.22
C SER A 220 -4.89 -18.97 -17.37
N THR A 221 -5.85 -18.59 -16.51
CA THR A 221 -6.56 -17.29 -16.54
C THR A 221 -6.18 -16.38 -15.38
N ILE A 222 -5.53 -16.92 -14.34
CA ILE A 222 -4.87 -16.14 -13.29
C ILE A 222 -3.43 -15.87 -13.73
N SER A 223 -3.28 -15.02 -14.75
CA SER A 223 -1.94 -14.62 -15.18
C SER A 223 -1.34 -13.65 -14.17
N THR A 224 -0.40 -14.14 -13.36
CA THR A 224 0.81 -13.37 -13.09
C THR A 224 1.58 -13.38 -14.41
N PRO A 225 1.88 -12.24 -15.06
CA PRO A 225 2.69 -12.26 -16.27
C PRO A 225 4.04 -12.89 -15.90
N ALA A 226 4.40 -13.99 -16.55
CA ALA A 226 5.76 -14.48 -16.52
C ALA A 226 6.67 -13.39 -17.13
N PRO A 227 7.89 -13.17 -16.62
CA PRO A 227 8.87 -12.39 -17.33
C PRO A 227 9.31 -13.21 -18.55
N ASP A 228 8.67 -12.98 -19.70
CA ASP A 228 9.18 -13.48 -20.97
C ASP A 228 10.50 -12.76 -21.24
N GLY A 229 11.57 -13.56 -21.23
CA GLY A 229 12.93 -13.09 -21.37
C GLY A 229 13.23 -12.46 -22.73
N PHE A 230 14.08 -11.45 -22.65
CA PHE A 230 15.20 -11.21 -23.56
C PHE A 230 16.44 -10.92 -22.71
#